data_AF-A0A7R8VBB1-F1
#
_entry.id   AF-A0A7R8VBB1-F1
#
_cell.length_a   1.000
_cell.length_b   1.000
_cell.length_c   1.000
_cell.angle_alpha   90.00
_cell.angle_beta   90.00
_cell.angle_gamma   90.00
#
_symmetry.space_group_name_H-M   'P 1'
#
loop_
_entity.id
_entity.type
_entity.pdbx_description
1 polymer ?
#
loop_
_entity_poly.entity_id
_entity_poly.type
_entity_poly.pdbx_seq_one_letter_code
_entity_poly.pdbx_strand_id
1 'polypeptide(L)'
;MERILKRNHPNSISALILTANSDVEAGGTSPRVKYLENRIQQLEQELQAKETEAASSFQKIQDQFHSMKSKYEAHIADLELELAAAKHQANMRKLAAEKAEPTEARTQIVNNKDLGELEEVNPHLRGGRVENYSGKTSPSSPDRDSNLDLPVLSSRAQHDQRQPPSSKAPKKQPTYAPQTCHSTALSLNAISVKEDTHLIATIRGLHSEISLKEREIHKLGKELEEAKRMVRKLQKDRDRLLDKDTNNLVKGTRTKANSKNDKTEPALEDKGLDVDSQSSLKPYDPVRFQFPQDGEEGISALRQQNQILRRDLLQIEEEYRRLKTKRMQDLNLLQQQHELEMEQVVSEHMARHSGSRIAELQGQLGTQRMVIAQLKEQLKQLDEYREEIVVLKTERNLLEKSAIELNKKLTTLRSLQTPEALHYEALQDKIQELESRHEFREQKLQAVVKDLLRRNAEQRAHLAEREQNGNSVNLREKLMDKNRELCLYQAEMDRILDTLRSLYRCREPNNFSE
;
A
#
# COMPACT_ATOMS: atom_id res chain seq x y z
N MET A 1 9.87 52.85 9.47
CA MET A 1 10.22 51.41 9.46
C MET A 1 9.10 50.56 8.83
N GLU A 2 7.86 50.67 9.32
CA GLU A 2 6.69 49.90 8.86
C GLU A 2 6.44 49.92 7.35
N ARG A 3 6.53 51.09 6.69
CA ARG A 3 6.40 51.22 5.23
C ARG A 3 7.47 50.44 4.44
N ILE A 4 8.63 50.18 5.04
CA ILE A 4 9.72 49.41 4.42
C ILE A 4 9.42 47.90 4.53
N LEU A 5 8.94 47.46 5.70
CA LEU A 5 8.46 46.09 5.92
C LEU A 5 7.32 45.73 4.95
N LYS A 6 6.30 46.60 4.82
CA LYS A 6 5.18 46.38 3.88
C LYS A 6 5.62 46.38 2.40
N ARG A 7 6.72 47.06 2.03
CA ARG A 7 7.22 47.11 0.64
C ARG A 7 8.13 45.94 0.27
N ASN A 8 9.01 45.52 1.18
CA ASN A 8 10.05 44.55 0.87
C ASN A 8 9.65 43.10 1.21
N HIS A 9 8.79 42.89 2.22
CA HIS A 9 8.35 41.56 2.65
C HIS A 9 6.84 41.53 2.94
N PRO A 10 5.98 41.69 1.93
CA PRO A 10 4.53 41.82 2.11
C PRO A 10 3.88 40.60 2.80
N ASN A 11 4.47 39.41 2.64
CA ASN A 11 3.98 38.16 3.21
C ASN A 11 4.62 37.81 4.57
N SER A 12 5.49 38.68 5.12
CA SER A 12 6.07 38.46 6.46
C SER A 12 5.00 38.58 7.54
N ILE A 13 5.05 37.70 8.55
CA ILE A 13 4.18 37.73 9.72
C ILE A 13 4.16 39.13 10.36
N SER A 14 5.31 39.82 10.44
CA SER A 14 5.40 41.18 10.97
C SER A 14 4.66 42.21 10.12
N ALA A 15 4.66 42.09 8.79
CA ALA A 15 3.93 42.97 7.88
C ALA A 15 2.40 42.69 7.92
N LEU A 16 2.02 41.43 8.07
CA LEU A 16 0.65 40.98 8.31
C LEU A 16 0.08 41.51 9.63
N ILE A 17 0.84 41.45 10.72
CA ILE A 17 0.45 41.99 12.04
C ILE A 17 0.34 43.53 11.98
N LEU A 18 1.30 44.22 11.36
CA LEU A 18 1.26 45.68 11.15
C LEU A 18 0.15 46.17 10.20
N THR A 19 -0.54 45.26 9.51
CA THR A 19 -1.73 45.58 8.70
C THR A 19 -3.01 45.14 9.41
N ALA A 20 -2.95 44.16 10.32
CA ALA A 20 -4.07 43.78 11.18
C ALA A 20 -4.39 44.86 12.23
N ASN A 21 -3.39 45.55 12.75
CA ASN A 21 -3.57 46.55 13.82
C ASN A 21 -4.01 47.94 13.32
N SER A 22 -3.99 48.21 12.01
CA SER A 22 -4.39 49.52 11.46
C SER A 22 -5.88 49.64 11.14
N ASP A 23 -6.62 48.52 11.11
CA ASP A 23 -7.89 48.41 10.39
C ASP A 23 -9.06 48.04 11.33
N VAL A 24 -9.09 48.60 12.55
CA VAL A 24 -10.11 48.29 13.59
C VAL A 24 -11.42 49.09 13.41
N GLU A 25 -11.43 50.13 12.56
CA GLU A 25 -12.45 51.20 12.57
C GLU A 25 -13.46 51.19 11.39
N ALA A 26 -13.66 50.06 10.68
CA ALA A 26 -14.70 49.98 9.65
C ALA A 26 -15.33 48.59 9.49
N GLY A 27 -16.65 48.50 9.69
CA GLY A 27 -17.46 47.27 9.64
C GLY A 27 -17.68 46.64 8.25
N GLY A 28 -16.66 46.62 7.39
CA GLY A 28 -16.62 45.77 6.19
C GLY A 28 -15.80 44.52 6.46
N THR A 29 -16.10 43.40 5.78
CA THR A 29 -15.27 42.19 5.89
C THR A 29 -13.82 42.50 5.51
N SER A 30 -12.94 42.42 6.52
CA SER A 30 -11.53 42.84 6.43
C SER A 30 -10.85 42.23 5.20
N PRO A 31 -9.94 42.95 4.51
CA PRO A 31 -9.16 42.40 3.40
C PRO A 31 -8.46 41.07 3.74
N ARG A 32 -8.10 40.89 5.03
CA ARG A 32 -7.53 39.65 5.56
C ARG A 32 -8.52 38.48 5.56
N VAL A 33 -9.79 38.73 5.89
CA VAL A 33 -10.85 37.71 5.86
C VAL A 33 -11.03 37.23 4.41
N LYS A 34 -11.13 38.15 3.45
CA LYS A 34 -11.24 37.83 2.01
C LYS A 34 -10.04 37.06 1.47
N TYR A 35 -8.82 37.40 1.91
CA TYR A 35 -7.62 36.63 1.55
C TYR A 35 -7.64 35.21 2.12
N LEU A 36 -8.07 35.04 3.37
CA LEU A 36 -8.20 33.73 4.00
C LEU A 36 -9.32 32.90 3.37
N GLU A 37 -10.48 33.49 3.06
CA GLU A 37 -11.58 32.86 2.32
C GLU A 37 -11.10 32.36 0.94
N ASN A 38 -10.43 33.22 0.17
CA ASN A 38 -9.87 32.83 -1.13
C ASN A 38 -8.80 31.72 -1.00
N ARG A 39 -7.98 31.73 0.05
CA ARG A 39 -6.96 30.68 0.25
C ARG A 39 -7.59 29.37 0.73
N ILE A 40 -8.65 29.42 1.53
CA ILE A 40 -9.45 28.24 1.92
C ILE A 40 -10.08 27.63 0.68
N GLN A 41 -10.75 28.43 -0.18
CA GLN A 41 -11.32 27.92 -1.44
C GLN A 41 -10.27 27.29 -2.37
N GLN A 42 -9.06 27.87 -2.46
CA GLN A 42 -7.96 27.24 -3.20
C GLN A 42 -7.53 25.90 -2.58
N LEU A 43 -7.40 25.82 -1.25
CA LEU A 43 -7.05 24.57 -0.57
C LEU A 43 -8.13 23.50 -0.71
N GLU A 44 -9.42 23.89 -0.70
CA GLU A 44 -10.55 23.00 -0.96
C GLU A 44 -10.53 22.47 -2.40
N GLN A 45 -10.21 23.31 -3.39
CA GLN A 45 -10.03 22.89 -4.79
C GLN A 45 -8.79 22.00 -4.99
N GLU A 46 -7.65 22.33 -4.38
CA GLU A 46 -6.43 21.51 -4.38
C GLU A 46 -6.69 20.13 -3.74
N LEU A 47 -7.52 20.07 -2.68
CA LEU A 47 -7.90 18.83 -2.00
C LEU A 47 -8.85 17.99 -2.86
N GLN A 48 -9.91 18.59 -3.43
CA GLN A 48 -10.81 17.89 -4.38
C GLN A 48 -10.05 17.36 -5.61
N ALA A 49 -9.11 18.14 -6.16
CA ALA A 49 -8.28 17.69 -7.27
C ALA A 49 -7.49 16.43 -6.88
N LYS A 50 -6.85 16.41 -5.70
CA LYS A 50 -6.14 15.24 -5.19
C LYS A 50 -7.06 14.05 -4.87
N GLU A 51 -8.27 14.28 -4.38
CA GLU A 51 -9.27 13.22 -4.20
C GLU A 51 -9.68 12.58 -5.53
N THR A 52 -9.89 13.38 -6.58
CA THR A 52 -10.21 12.83 -7.92
C THR A 52 -9.02 12.12 -8.57
N GLU A 53 -7.79 12.58 -8.35
CA GLU A 53 -6.57 11.89 -8.79
C GLU A 53 -6.38 10.56 -8.03
N ALA A 54 -6.60 10.55 -6.71
CA ALA A 54 -6.57 9.35 -5.89
C ALA A 54 -7.64 8.34 -6.34
N ALA A 55 -8.88 8.78 -6.59
CA ALA A 55 -9.95 7.94 -7.14
C ALA A 55 -9.60 7.38 -8.52
N SER A 56 -9.01 8.18 -9.42
CA SER A 56 -8.54 7.72 -10.73
C SER A 56 -7.40 6.69 -10.61
N SER A 57 -6.46 6.87 -9.68
CA SER A 57 -5.38 5.91 -9.46
C SER A 57 -5.89 4.60 -8.87
N PHE A 58 -6.85 4.66 -7.93
CA PHE A 58 -7.53 3.49 -7.39
C PHE A 58 -8.29 2.71 -8.48
N GLN A 59 -9.05 3.40 -9.34
CA GLN A 59 -9.73 2.76 -10.46
C GLN A 59 -8.76 2.02 -11.40
N LYS A 60 -7.62 2.64 -11.75
CA LYS A 60 -6.58 2.00 -12.59
C LYS A 60 -6.02 0.72 -11.93
N ILE A 61 -5.78 0.75 -10.62
CA ILE A 61 -5.33 -0.44 -9.87
C ILE A 61 -6.42 -1.51 -9.86
N GLN A 62 -7.68 -1.13 -9.67
CA GLN A 62 -8.83 -2.03 -9.73
C GLN A 62 -8.97 -2.67 -11.11
N ASP A 63 -8.84 -1.91 -12.20
CA ASP A 63 -8.92 -2.41 -13.58
C ASP A 63 -7.76 -3.38 -13.88
N GLN A 64 -6.54 -3.07 -13.42
CA GLN A 64 -5.39 -3.99 -13.51
C GLN A 64 -5.62 -5.29 -12.74
N PHE A 65 -6.18 -5.22 -11.53
CA PHE A 65 -6.55 -6.39 -10.75
C PHE A 65 -7.58 -7.26 -11.46
N HIS A 66 -8.63 -6.66 -12.05
CA HIS A 66 -9.64 -7.39 -12.82
C HIS A 66 -9.06 -8.02 -14.09
N SER A 67 -8.18 -7.31 -14.81
CA SER A 67 -7.47 -7.86 -15.97
C SER A 67 -6.58 -9.05 -15.59
N MET A 68 -5.85 -8.94 -14.48
CA MET A 68 -4.99 -10.01 -13.98
C MET A 68 -5.81 -11.21 -13.50
N LYS A 69 -6.89 -10.97 -12.76
CA LYS A 69 -7.85 -11.99 -12.32
C LYS A 69 -8.41 -12.76 -13.52
N SER A 70 -8.91 -12.06 -14.54
CA SER A 70 -9.48 -12.69 -15.74
C SER A 70 -8.47 -13.56 -16.49
N LYS A 71 -7.19 -13.15 -16.58
CA LYS A 71 -6.11 -13.98 -17.15
C LYS A 71 -5.86 -15.24 -16.33
N TYR A 72 -5.87 -15.16 -15.01
CA TYR A 72 -5.72 -16.35 -14.15
C TYR A 72 -6.96 -17.25 -14.20
N GLU A 73 -8.18 -16.72 -14.25
CA GLU A 73 -9.41 -17.50 -14.41
C GLU A 73 -9.41 -18.26 -15.76
N ALA A 74 -8.97 -17.62 -16.85
CA ALA A 74 -8.80 -18.28 -18.14
C ALA A 74 -7.73 -19.38 -18.07
N HIS A 75 -6.56 -19.11 -17.49
CA HIS A 75 -5.50 -20.10 -17.36
C HIS A 75 -5.88 -21.30 -16.48
N ILE A 76 -6.67 -21.07 -15.41
CA ILE A 76 -7.25 -22.15 -14.59
C ILE A 76 -8.21 -22.99 -15.42
N ALA A 77 -9.08 -22.39 -16.23
CA ALA A 77 -10.00 -23.12 -17.10
C ALA A 77 -9.26 -23.96 -18.16
N ASP A 78 -8.18 -23.43 -18.75
CA ASP A 78 -7.31 -24.17 -19.69
C ASP A 78 -6.64 -25.38 -19.01
N LEU A 79 -6.10 -25.19 -17.80
CA LEU A 79 -5.52 -26.28 -17.01
C LEU A 79 -6.55 -27.32 -16.59
N GLU A 80 -7.77 -26.92 -16.20
CA GLU A 80 -8.87 -27.82 -15.88
C GLU A 80 -9.29 -28.66 -17.10
N LEU A 81 -9.30 -28.05 -18.29
CA LEU A 81 -9.57 -28.73 -19.56
C LEU A 81 -8.46 -29.73 -19.92
N GLU A 82 -7.19 -29.36 -19.81
CA GLU A 82 -6.06 -30.26 -20.05
C GLU A 82 -6.06 -31.44 -19.07
N LEU A 83 -6.33 -31.18 -17.79
CA LEU A 83 -6.42 -32.20 -16.75
C LEU A 83 -7.62 -33.14 -16.97
N ALA A 84 -8.75 -32.63 -17.48
CA ALA A 84 -9.89 -33.43 -17.90
C ALA A 84 -9.56 -34.32 -19.12
N ALA A 85 -8.88 -33.78 -20.13
CA ALA A 85 -8.42 -34.53 -21.30
C ALA A 85 -7.41 -35.63 -20.92
N ALA A 86 -6.45 -35.33 -20.05
CA ALA A 86 -5.48 -36.29 -19.53
C ALA A 86 -6.16 -37.41 -18.72
N LYS A 87 -7.14 -37.08 -17.87
CA LYS A 87 -7.98 -38.07 -17.16
C LYS A 87 -8.75 -38.97 -18.14
N HIS A 88 -9.35 -38.41 -19.19
CA HIS A 88 -10.06 -39.19 -20.19
C HIS A 88 -9.11 -40.13 -20.95
N GLN A 89 -7.93 -39.64 -21.37
CA GLN A 89 -6.91 -40.45 -22.03
C GLN A 89 -6.37 -41.58 -21.11
N ALA A 90 -6.18 -41.30 -19.81
CA ALA A 90 -5.81 -42.31 -18.83
C ALA A 90 -6.88 -43.39 -18.65
N ASN A 91 -8.16 -43.02 -18.62
CA ASN A 91 -9.28 -43.97 -18.56
C ASN A 91 -9.39 -44.81 -19.84
N MET A 92 -9.17 -44.20 -21.02
CA MET A 92 -9.11 -44.94 -22.29
C MET A 92 -7.94 -45.93 -22.33
N ARG A 93 -6.77 -45.58 -21.76
CA ARG A 93 -5.65 -46.53 -21.60
C ARG A 93 -5.97 -47.67 -20.65
N LYS A 94 -6.70 -47.42 -19.55
CA LYS A 94 -7.18 -48.49 -18.64
C LYS A 94 -8.16 -49.44 -19.34
N LEU A 95 -9.16 -48.90 -20.04
CA LEU A 95 -10.13 -49.69 -20.81
C LEU A 95 -9.48 -50.46 -21.98
N ALA A 96 -8.37 -49.95 -22.54
CA ALA A 96 -7.58 -50.65 -23.55
C ALA A 96 -6.73 -51.78 -22.93
N ALA A 97 -6.16 -51.57 -21.74
CA ALA A 97 -5.42 -52.60 -21.00
C ALA A 97 -6.34 -53.74 -20.54
N GLU A 98 -7.56 -53.42 -20.08
CA GLU A 98 -8.59 -54.40 -19.71
C GLU A 98 -9.07 -55.25 -20.91
N LYS A 99 -8.97 -54.71 -22.14
CA LYS A 99 -9.24 -55.46 -23.39
C LYS A 99 -8.02 -56.18 -23.96
N ALA A 100 -6.84 -56.01 -23.37
CA ALA A 100 -5.58 -56.59 -23.84
C ALA A 100 -5.08 -57.76 -22.97
N GLU A 101 -5.86 -58.19 -21.97
CA GLU A 101 -5.57 -59.41 -21.22
C GLU A 101 -5.90 -60.66 -22.08
N PRO A 102 -4.97 -61.61 -22.32
CA PRO A 102 -5.20 -62.73 -23.22
C PRO A 102 -6.20 -63.75 -22.67
N THR A 103 -7.13 -64.18 -23.50
CA THR A 103 -8.19 -65.17 -23.20
C THR A 103 -7.68 -66.62 -23.10
N GLU A 104 -6.51 -66.87 -22.51
CA GLU A 104 -5.84 -68.19 -22.46
C GLU A 104 -5.35 -68.59 -21.06
N ALA A 105 -6.12 -68.30 -20.01
CA ALA A 105 -5.80 -68.77 -18.64
C ALA A 105 -7.03 -69.08 -17.74
N ARG A 106 -8.21 -69.35 -18.32
CA ARG A 106 -9.46 -69.58 -17.55
C ARG A 106 -10.11 -70.95 -17.68
N THR A 107 -9.38 -71.94 -18.17
CA THR A 107 -9.65 -73.36 -17.92
C THR A 107 -8.67 -73.85 -16.84
N GLN A 108 -9.18 -74.58 -15.85
CA GLN A 108 -8.47 -74.97 -14.61
C GLN A 108 -8.25 -73.83 -13.59
N ILE A 109 -9.32 -73.39 -12.93
CA ILE A 109 -9.57 -73.61 -11.48
C ILE A 109 -11.09 -73.47 -11.29
N VAL A 110 -11.81 -74.49 -11.75
CA VAL A 110 -13.06 -74.89 -11.10
C VAL A 110 -12.71 -76.15 -10.34
N ASN A 111 -12.69 -76.07 -9.01
CA ASN A 111 -13.04 -77.17 -8.12
C ASN A 111 -13.12 -76.68 -6.67
N ASN A 112 -14.33 -76.85 -6.10
CA ASN A 112 -14.62 -77.04 -4.68
C ASN A 112 -14.55 -75.83 -3.73
N LYS A 113 -15.69 -75.13 -3.61
CA LYS A 113 -16.54 -75.03 -2.39
C LYS A 113 -17.46 -73.80 -2.54
N ASP A 114 -18.74 -73.96 -2.83
CA ASP A 114 -19.85 -74.42 -1.96
C ASP A 114 -20.38 -73.34 -0.99
N LEU A 115 -21.62 -72.90 -1.30
CA LEU A 115 -22.72 -72.49 -0.40
C LEU A 115 -22.72 -71.10 0.30
N GLY A 116 -23.89 -70.44 0.19
CA GLY A 116 -24.44 -69.44 1.15
C GLY A 116 -23.78 -68.06 1.12
N GLU A 117 -24.33 -66.99 0.54
CA GLU A 117 -25.71 -66.43 0.55
C GLU A 117 -26.12 -65.76 1.88
N LEU A 118 -26.68 -64.55 1.74
CA LEU A 118 -27.38 -63.67 2.71
C LEU A 118 -26.60 -62.56 3.46
N GLU A 119 -27.20 -61.35 3.32
CA GLU A 119 -27.31 -60.23 4.28
C GLU A 119 -26.04 -59.57 4.84
N GLU A 120 -26.00 -58.31 5.27
CA GLU A 120 -26.73 -57.03 5.10
C GLU A 120 -26.02 -56.08 6.12
N VAL A 121 -26.40 -54.80 6.21
CA VAL A 121 -26.17 -53.92 7.39
C VAL A 121 -24.72 -53.62 7.84
N ASN A 122 -24.25 -52.45 7.41
CA ASN A 122 -23.31 -51.57 8.14
C ASN A 122 -23.93 -51.21 9.52
N PRO A 123 -23.26 -51.27 10.72
CA PRO A 123 -22.26 -50.25 11.06
C PRO A 123 -21.23 -50.49 12.22
N HIS A 124 -20.27 -49.56 12.33
CA HIS A 124 -19.73 -48.94 13.56
C HIS A 124 -18.92 -49.71 14.65
N LEU A 125 -17.82 -49.04 15.04
CA LEU A 125 -17.23 -48.88 16.40
C LEU A 125 -16.27 -49.93 17.04
N ARG A 126 -15.06 -49.40 17.33
CA ARG A 126 -14.40 -49.33 18.66
C ARG A 126 -13.65 -50.57 19.21
N GLY A 127 -12.42 -50.32 19.69
CA GLY A 127 -11.53 -51.25 20.40
C GLY A 127 -10.32 -51.65 19.55
N GLY A 128 -9.05 -51.56 19.95
CA GLY A 128 -8.45 -51.06 21.19
C GLY A 128 -8.09 -52.14 22.22
N ARG A 129 -6.82 -52.63 22.20
CA ARG A 129 -5.93 -53.01 23.36
C ARG A 129 -4.63 -53.67 22.81
N VAL A 130 -3.43 -53.05 22.80
CA VAL A 130 -2.35 -52.89 23.83
C VAL A 130 -1.37 -54.10 23.95
N GLU A 131 -0.11 -53.81 24.32
CA GLU A 131 1.03 -54.67 24.74
C GLU A 131 2.03 -55.13 23.64
N ASN A 132 3.36 -55.16 23.84
CA ASN A 132 4.32 -54.56 24.80
C ASN A 132 5.73 -54.57 24.12
N TYR A 133 6.76 -53.77 24.46
CA TYR A 133 7.75 -54.00 25.53
C TYR A 133 8.72 -52.81 25.75
N SER A 134 8.91 -52.40 27.02
CA SER A 134 10.14 -51.99 27.75
C SER A 134 11.38 -51.38 27.02
N GLY A 135 12.01 -50.28 27.48
CA GLY A 135 11.70 -49.36 28.61
C GLY A 135 12.93 -48.64 29.25
N LYS A 136 12.65 -47.82 30.30
CA LYS A 136 13.58 -47.24 31.34
C LYS A 136 14.53 -46.10 30.86
N THR A 137 14.85 -45.02 31.61
CA THR A 137 14.64 -44.57 33.03
C THR A 137 14.40 -43.04 33.16
N SER A 138 13.70 -42.59 34.22
CA SER A 138 13.63 -41.20 34.74
C SER A 138 14.86 -40.84 35.63
N PRO A 139 15.02 -39.66 36.31
CA PRO A 139 14.05 -38.68 36.89
C PRO A 139 14.30 -37.21 36.39
N SER A 140 13.83 -36.08 36.96
CA SER A 140 13.05 -35.71 38.18
C SER A 140 12.41 -34.29 38.02
N SER A 141 11.40 -33.96 38.84
CA SER A 141 10.85 -32.60 39.08
C SER A 141 11.61 -31.87 40.23
N PRO A 142 11.31 -30.61 40.66
CA PRO A 142 9.99 -30.08 41.13
C PRO A 142 9.51 -28.81 40.36
N ASP A 143 8.23 -28.61 40.06
CA ASP A 143 7.08 -28.20 40.92
C ASP A 143 7.08 -26.71 41.34
N ARG A 144 6.09 -25.93 40.86
CA ARG A 144 4.96 -25.51 41.72
C ARG A 144 3.81 -24.79 40.99
N ASP A 145 2.64 -25.04 41.54
CA ASP A 145 1.27 -24.68 41.16
C ASP A 145 0.95 -23.17 41.09
N SER A 146 -0.06 -22.83 40.27
CA SER A 146 -1.35 -22.35 40.80
C SER A 146 -2.44 -22.28 39.72
N ASN A 147 -3.59 -22.93 39.96
CA ASN A 147 -4.83 -22.77 39.20
C ASN A 147 -5.42 -21.35 39.34
N LEU A 148 -6.22 -20.93 38.35
CA LEU A 148 -7.49 -20.21 38.57
C LEU A 148 -8.36 -20.24 37.29
N ASP A 149 -9.65 -20.56 37.44
CA ASP A 149 -10.62 -20.72 36.36
C ASP A 149 -11.05 -19.40 35.69
N LEU A 150 -11.39 -19.48 34.40
CA LEU A 150 -12.09 -18.44 33.64
C LEU A 150 -13.13 -19.09 32.71
N PRO A 151 -14.42 -18.67 32.74
CA PRO A 151 -15.47 -19.36 31.99
C PRO A 151 -15.50 -18.99 30.50
N VAL A 152 -15.79 -20.00 29.68
CA VAL A 152 -15.94 -19.92 28.23
C VAL A 152 -17.39 -19.66 27.85
N LEU A 153 -17.63 -18.66 26.99
CA LEU A 153 -18.73 -18.70 26.01
C LEU A 153 -18.24 -18.12 24.68
N SER A 154 -17.93 -19.02 23.73
CA SER A 154 -17.61 -18.68 22.34
C SER A 154 -18.84 -18.87 21.45
N SER A 155 -19.03 -17.93 20.51
CA SER A 155 -20.18 -17.89 19.61
C SER A 155 -20.21 -19.06 18.61
N ARG A 156 -21.42 -19.48 18.27
CA ARG A 156 -21.70 -20.44 17.20
C ARG A 156 -22.12 -19.69 15.93
N ALA A 157 -21.46 -19.97 14.81
CA ALA A 157 -21.82 -19.42 13.50
C ALA A 157 -21.59 -20.47 12.40
N GLN A 158 -22.61 -20.60 11.54
CA GLN A 158 -22.73 -21.30 10.24
C GLN A 158 -24.17 -21.83 10.14
N HIS A 159 -24.84 -21.93 9.00
CA HIS A 159 -24.74 -21.27 7.68
C HIS A 159 -25.93 -21.83 6.87
N ASP A 160 -26.77 -21.02 6.22
CA ASP A 160 -27.50 -21.52 5.05
C ASP A 160 -28.06 -20.42 4.13
N GLN A 161 -28.41 -20.82 2.91
CA GLN A 161 -28.72 -19.98 1.74
C GLN A 161 -30.23 -19.91 1.45
N ARG A 162 -30.71 -18.77 0.92
CA ARG A 162 -31.49 -18.63 -0.35
C ARG A 162 -32.09 -17.23 -0.53
N GLN A 163 -32.32 -16.86 -1.79
CA GLN A 163 -33.07 -15.71 -2.30
C GLN A 163 -34.09 -16.25 -3.35
N PRO A 164 -34.97 -15.42 -3.95
CA PRO A 164 -35.84 -14.32 -3.48
C PRO A 164 -37.33 -14.71 -3.83
N PRO A 165 -38.36 -13.85 -4.14
CA PRO A 165 -38.41 -12.38 -4.20
C PRO A 165 -39.69 -11.63 -3.73
N SER A 166 -39.53 -10.30 -3.68
CA SER A 166 -40.48 -9.26 -4.11
C SER A 166 -41.40 -8.53 -3.11
N SER A 167 -41.39 -7.20 -3.32
CA SER A 167 -42.50 -6.24 -3.20
C SER A 167 -42.65 -5.37 -1.93
N LYS A 168 -42.78 -4.06 -2.21
CA LYS A 168 -43.50 -2.99 -1.46
C LYS A 168 -42.91 -2.46 -0.14
N ALA A 169 -42.39 -1.23 -0.23
CA ALA A 169 -42.50 -0.17 0.79
C ALA A 169 -43.99 0.31 0.90
N PRO A 170 -44.42 1.27 1.77
CA PRO A 170 -43.62 2.24 2.55
C PRO A 170 -44.19 2.76 3.92
N LYS A 171 -43.55 3.82 4.48
CA LYS A 171 -44.08 4.98 5.28
C LYS A 171 -44.16 4.95 6.84
N LYS A 172 -43.51 6.00 7.41
CA LYS A 172 -43.85 6.87 8.59
C LYS A 172 -43.72 6.27 10.01
N GLN A 173 -42.87 6.81 10.91
CA GLN A 173 -42.93 8.07 11.71
C GLN A 173 -44.04 8.10 12.78
N PRO A 174 -43.89 8.84 13.91
CA PRO A 174 -42.71 9.04 14.78
C PRO A 174 -43.08 8.93 16.31
N THR A 175 -42.11 9.05 17.23
CA THR A 175 -42.41 9.29 18.67
C THR A 175 -41.36 10.17 19.34
N TYR A 176 -41.79 10.98 20.32
CA TYR A 176 -41.04 12.10 20.88
C TYR A 176 -40.42 11.81 22.27
N ALA A 177 -39.22 12.38 22.47
CA ALA A 177 -38.67 12.89 23.75
C ALA A 177 -38.34 11.88 24.89
N PRO A 178 -37.51 12.27 25.89
CA PRO A 178 -36.82 13.56 26.07
C PRO A 178 -35.29 13.48 26.04
N GLN A 179 -34.65 14.65 25.91
CA GLN A 179 -33.22 14.83 26.16
C GLN A 179 -32.94 14.82 27.67
N THR A 180 -31.91 14.10 28.10
CA THR A 180 -31.14 14.43 29.30
C THR A 180 -29.66 14.50 28.93
N CYS A 181 -29.06 15.66 29.20
CA CYS A 181 -27.72 16.02 28.79
C CYS A 181 -26.73 15.81 29.94
N HIS A 182 -25.88 14.77 29.86
CA HIS A 182 -24.59 14.69 30.56
C HIS A 182 -23.64 13.71 29.82
N SER A 183 -22.32 13.85 30.05
CA SER A 183 -21.26 12.85 29.74
C SER A 183 -20.56 12.85 28.37
N THR A 184 -20.16 14.01 27.84
CA THR A 184 -19.12 14.05 26.77
C THR A 184 -17.73 13.60 27.24
N ALA A 185 -17.46 13.64 28.55
CA ALA A 185 -16.17 13.28 29.14
C ALA A 185 -15.86 11.76 29.19
N LEU A 186 -16.88 10.90 29.15
CA LEU A 186 -16.67 9.44 29.18
C LEU A 186 -16.30 8.84 27.81
N SER A 187 -16.56 9.57 26.71
CA SER A 187 -16.28 9.11 25.35
C SER A 187 -14.78 9.02 25.05
N LEU A 188 -14.01 10.05 25.41
CA LEU A 188 -12.58 10.13 25.14
C LEU A 188 -11.78 9.04 25.87
N ASN A 189 -12.10 8.76 27.14
CA ASN A 189 -11.47 7.67 27.88
C ASN A 189 -11.82 6.30 27.30
N ALA A 190 -13.05 6.09 26.80
CA ALA A 190 -13.44 4.84 26.15
C ALA A 190 -12.82 4.63 24.76
N ILE A 191 -12.37 5.72 24.10
CA ILE A 191 -11.60 5.68 22.84
C ILE A 191 -10.13 5.41 23.15
N SER A 192 -9.51 6.18 24.04
CA SER A 192 -8.12 5.95 24.50
C SER A 192 -7.90 4.54 25.02
N VAL A 193 -8.78 3.99 25.87
CA VAL A 193 -8.64 2.62 26.38
C VAL A 193 -8.71 1.57 25.26
N LYS A 194 -9.45 1.82 24.17
CA LYS A 194 -9.46 0.92 23.00
C LYS A 194 -8.18 1.05 22.19
N GLU A 195 -7.71 2.27 21.94
CA GLU A 195 -6.45 2.54 21.25
C GLU A 195 -5.26 1.94 22.02
N ASP A 196 -5.20 2.12 23.34
CA ASP A 196 -4.22 1.48 24.23
C ASP A 196 -4.32 -0.05 24.20
N THR A 197 -5.53 -0.61 24.17
CA THR A 197 -5.74 -2.06 24.06
C THR A 197 -5.24 -2.61 22.72
N HIS A 198 -5.51 -1.91 21.61
CA HIS A 198 -5.00 -2.27 20.28
C HIS A 198 -3.48 -2.11 20.18
N LEU A 199 -2.90 -1.07 20.79
CA LEU A 199 -1.46 -0.86 20.86
C LEU A 199 -0.78 -1.97 21.66
N ILE A 200 -1.29 -2.32 22.86
CA ILE A 200 -0.78 -3.41 23.69
C ILE A 200 -0.89 -4.77 22.97
N ALA A 201 -2.00 -5.02 22.26
CA ALA A 201 -2.15 -6.24 21.46
C ALA A 201 -1.13 -6.30 20.32
N THR A 202 -0.87 -5.17 19.65
CA THR A 202 0.12 -5.06 18.57
C THR A 202 1.55 -5.28 19.08
N ILE A 203 1.91 -4.64 20.19
CA ILE A 203 3.22 -4.83 20.86
C ILE A 203 3.43 -6.29 21.26
N ARG A 204 2.41 -6.96 21.80
CA ARG A 204 2.46 -8.40 22.14
C ARG A 204 2.62 -9.29 20.90
N GLY A 205 1.95 -8.96 19.79
CA GLY A 205 2.13 -9.64 18.51
C GLY A 205 3.57 -9.51 18.00
N LEU A 206 4.09 -8.28 17.94
CA LEU A 206 5.46 -8.00 17.51
C LEU A 206 6.51 -8.68 18.40
N HIS A 207 6.32 -8.70 19.73
CA HIS A 207 7.20 -9.46 20.63
C HIS A 207 7.20 -10.97 20.32
N SER A 208 6.03 -11.55 20.02
CA SER A 208 5.93 -12.97 19.63
C SER A 208 6.64 -13.26 18.30
N GLU A 209 6.50 -12.37 17.31
CA GLU A 209 7.18 -12.45 16.02
C GLU A 209 8.71 -12.30 16.15
N ILE A 210 9.18 -11.35 16.96
CA ILE A 210 10.60 -11.20 17.29
C ILE A 210 11.12 -12.49 17.95
N SER A 211 10.43 -13.02 18.96
CA SER A 211 10.82 -14.29 19.60
C SER A 211 10.75 -15.51 18.67
N LEU A 212 9.95 -15.48 17.60
CA LEU A 212 9.98 -16.50 16.53
C LEU A 212 11.20 -16.31 15.63
N LYS A 213 11.51 -15.07 15.23
CA LYS A 213 12.66 -14.73 14.39
C LYS A 213 14.00 -14.97 15.09
N GLU A 214 14.11 -14.72 16.39
CA GLU A 214 15.28 -15.09 17.21
C GLU A 214 15.54 -16.60 17.20
N ARG A 215 14.47 -17.41 17.33
CA ARG A 215 14.57 -18.88 17.22
C ARG A 215 14.95 -19.34 15.82
N GLU A 216 14.50 -18.65 14.78
CA GLU A 216 14.86 -18.93 13.38
C GLU A 216 16.34 -18.57 13.11
N ILE A 217 16.79 -17.39 13.54
CA ILE A 217 18.21 -16.97 13.49
C ILE A 217 19.10 -17.97 14.23
N HIS A 218 18.67 -18.49 15.39
CA HIS A 218 19.43 -19.49 16.13
C HIS A 218 19.52 -20.85 15.42
N LYS A 219 18.49 -21.25 14.62
CA LYS A 219 18.55 -22.43 13.76
C LYS A 219 19.51 -22.22 12.59
N LEU A 220 19.33 -21.12 11.84
CA LEU A 220 20.21 -20.76 10.72
C LEU A 220 21.68 -20.61 11.18
N GLY A 221 21.93 -20.12 12.39
CA GLY A 221 23.26 -20.07 13.00
C GLY A 221 23.88 -21.45 13.24
N LYS A 222 23.08 -22.46 13.62
CA LYS A 222 23.53 -23.86 13.76
C LYS A 222 23.84 -24.48 12.41
N GLU A 223 22.94 -24.31 11.44
CA GLU A 223 23.12 -24.78 10.05
C GLU A 223 24.37 -24.14 9.41
N LEU A 224 24.61 -22.85 9.63
CA LEU A 224 25.82 -22.15 9.18
C LEU A 224 27.10 -22.72 9.81
N GLU A 225 27.10 -23.04 11.11
CA GLU A 225 28.26 -23.67 11.75
C GLU A 225 28.46 -25.13 11.31
N GLU A 226 27.39 -25.86 10.99
CA GLU A 226 27.47 -27.20 10.39
C GLU A 226 28.01 -27.16 8.96
N ALA A 227 27.54 -26.22 8.13
CA ALA A 227 28.10 -25.95 6.82
C ALA A 227 29.59 -25.57 6.89
N LYS A 228 29.98 -24.68 7.81
CA LYS A 228 31.40 -24.34 8.06
C LYS A 228 32.23 -25.56 8.49
N ARG A 229 31.69 -26.44 9.35
CA ARG A 229 32.35 -27.71 9.71
C ARG A 229 32.50 -28.63 8.50
N MET A 230 31.48 -28.73 7.64
CA MET A 230 31.53 -29.55 6.42
C MET A 230 32.55 -29.02 5.42
N VAL A 231 32.59 -27.70 5.18
CA VAL A 231 33.62 -27.06 4.35
C VAL A 231 35.02 -27.35 4.89
N ARG A 232 35.25 -27.23 6.21
CA ARG A 232 36.55 -27.59 6.82
C ARG A 232 36.90 -29.07 6.69
N LYS A 233 35.92 -30.00 6.64
CA LYS A 233 36.16 -31.42 6.36
C LYS A 233 36.56 -31.62 4.90
N LEU A 234 35.77 -31.09 3.96
CA LEU A 234 36.06 -31.16 2.53
C LEU A 234 37.41 -30.53 2.18
N GLN A 235 37.78 -29.42 2.82
CA GLN A 235 39.12 -28.82 2.68
C GLN A 235 40.21 -29.80 3.12
N LYS A 236 40.07 -30.41 4.31
CA LYS A 236 41.02 -31.42 4.81
C LYS A 236 41.09 -32.66 3.95
N ASP A 237 39.96 -33.12 3.39
CA ASP A 237 39.94 -34.31 2.54
C ASP A 237 40.50 -34.02 1.14
N ARG A 238 40.30 -32.80 0.59
CA ARG A 238 41.03 -32.28 -0.57
C ARG A 238 42.54 -32.25 -0.31
N ASP A 239 42.96 -31.67 0.81
CA ASP A 239 44.37 -31.55 1.16
C ASP A 239 45.01 -32.94 1.38
N ARG A 240 44.28 -33.89 1.97
CA ARG A 240 44.69 -35.31 2.10
C ARG A 240 44.76 -36.06 0.77
N LEU A 241 43.99 -35.69 -0.25
CA LEU A 241 44.09 -36.27 -1.59
C LEU A 241 45.33 -35.71 -2.29
N LEU A 242 45.57 -34.40 -2.21
CA LEU A 242 46.81 -33.77 -2.69
C LEU A 242 48.07 -34.34 -1.99
N ASP A 243 48.01 -34.60 -0.69
CA ASP A 243 49.09 -35.26 0.06
C ASP A 243 49.31 -36.73 -0.35
N LYS A 244 48.31 -37.42 -0.90
CA LYS A 244 48.47 -38.78 -1.45
C LYS A 244 49.08 -38.75 -2.85
N ASP A 245 48.65 -37.82 -3.69
CA ASP A 245 49.18 -37.64 -5.05
C ASP A 245 50.65 -37.20 -5.02
N THR A 246 51.02 -36.33 -4.07
CA THR A 246 52.43 -35.94 -3.84
C THR A 246 53.27 -37.09 -3.25
N ASN A 247 52.76 -37.87 -2.29
CA ASN A 247 53.51 -39.01 -1.74
C ASN A 247 53.72 -40.17 -2.74
N ASN A 248 52.83 -40.32 -3.74
CA ASN A 248 53.05 -41.25 -4.84
C ASN A 248 54.18 -40.78 -5.78
N LEU A 249 54.40 -39.47 -5.92
CA LEU A 249 55.50 -38.91 -6.72
C LEU A 249 56.86 -38.98 -6.01
N VAL A 250 56.88 -38.94 -4.67
CA VAL A 250 58.12 -38.85 -3.86
C VAL A 250 58.79 -40.22 -3.58
N LYS A 251 58.12 -41.35 -3.86
CA LYS A 251 58.73 -42.68 -3.68
C LYS A 251 59.69 -43.12 -4.80
N GLY A 252 59.79 -42.36 -5.88
CA GLY A 252 60.66 -42.66 -7.02
C GLY A 252 61.66 -41.56 -7.33
N THR A 253 62.70 -41.39 -6.50
CA THR A 253 64.08 -40.97 -6.90
C THR A 253 64.98 -40.75 -5.67
N ARG A 254 65.78 -41.76 -5.33
CA ARG A 254 67.04 -41.58 -4.60
C ARG A 254 68.19 -41.78 -5.59
N THR A 255 68.78 -40.70 -6.09
CA THR A 255 70.24 -40.60 -6.34
C THR A 255 70.64 -39.15 -6.63
N LYS A 256 71.93 -38.85 -6.39
CA LYS A 256 72.48 -37.50 -6.34
C LYS A 256 72.70 -36.90 -7.73
N ALA A 257 72.59 -35.58 -7.76
CA ALA A 257 73.10 -34.68 -8.80
C ALA A 257 74.50 -35.05 -9.33
N ASN A 258 74.72 -34.84 -10.64
CA ASN A 258 75.73 -33.87 -11.07
C ASN A 258 75.52 -33.33 -12.50
N SER A 259 75.79 -32.03 -12.67
CA SER A 259 76.32 -31.34 -13.87
C SER A 259 75.77 -31.60 -15.30
N LYS A 260 75.36 -30.47 -15.90
CA LYS A 260 75.63 -29.98 -17.29
C LYS A 260 74.61 -30.24 -18.42
N ASN A 261 74.24 -29.08 -19.00
CA ASN A 261 74.01 -28.77 -20.41
C ASN A 261 72.76 -29.29 -21.15
N ASP A 262 71.86 -28.32 -21.41
CA ASP A 262 71.54 -27.80 -22.75
C ASP A 262 70.92 -28.76 -23.80
N LYS A 263 69.61 -28.54 -24.04
CA LYS A 263 68.81 -28.73 -25.27
C LYS A 263 68.32 -30.13 -25.70
N THR A 264 67.10 -30.03 -26.27
CA THR A 264 66.43 -30.89 -27.27
C THR A 264 65.54 -32.05 -26.78
N GLU A 265 64.23 -31.85 -26.97
CA GLU A 265 63.15 -32.78 -27.38
C GLU A 265 63.17 -34.25 -26.89
N PRO A 266 62.14 -34.70 -26.14
CA PRO A 266 61.88 -36.13 -25.92
C PRO A 266 61.00 -36.70 -27.04
N ALA A 267 61.55 -37.66 -27.80
CA ALA A 267 60.72 -38.58 -28.58
C ALA A 267 59.92 -39.49 -27.63
N LEU A 268 58.64 -39.74 -27.95
CA LEU A 268 57.84 -40.71 -27.19
C LEU A 268 58.04 -42.12 -27.72
N GLU A 269 58.24 -43.05 -26.79
CA GLU A 269 58.73 -44.39 -27.04
C GLU A 269 57.67 -45.36 -27.57
N ASP A 270 58.12 -46.19 -28.50
CA ASP A 270 57.45 -47.41 -28.95
C ASP A 270 57.45 -48.45 -27.81
N LYS A 271 56.26 -48.95 -27.44
CA LYS A 271 56.13 -50.01 -26.43
C LYS A 271 56.21 -51.37 -27.09
N GLY A 272 57.40 -51.96 -27.04
CA GLY A 272 57.67 -53.30 -27.54
C GLY A 272 56.71 -54.35 -26.98
N LEU A 273 56.30 -55.27 -27.87
CA LEU A 273 55.68 -56.54 -27.50
C LEU A 273 56.76 -57.61 -27.44
N ASP A 274 56.67 -58.47 -26.42
CA ASP A 274 57.67 -59.49 -26.11
C ASP A 274 57.88 -60.50 -27.25
N VAL A 275 59.15 -60.83 -27.47
CA VAL A 275 59.59 -61.83 -28.46
C VAL A 275 59.79 -63.17 -27.76
N ASP A 276 58.87 -64.10 -27.96
CA ASP A 276 59.07 -65.51 -27.59
C ASP A 276 59.69 -66.29 -28.77
N SER A 277 61.01 -66.19 -28.91
CA SER A 277 61.77 -66.81 -30.01
C SER A 277 62.26 -68.22 -29.68
N GLN A 278 61.42 -69.23 -29.91
CA GLN A 278 61.91 -70.61 -30.02
C GLN A 278 62.60 -70.86 -31.37
N SER A 279 63.93 -70.76 -31.33
CA SER A 279 64.93 -71.51 -32.12
C SER A 279 64.47 -72.26 -33.38
N SER A 280 64.92 -71.79 -34.56
CA SER A 280 65.68 -72.66 -35.48
C SER A 280 66.51 -71.85 -36.48
N LEU A 281 67.74 -71.51 -36.08
CA LEU A 281 68.75 -70.98 -37.01
C LEU A 281 69.20 -72.07 -37.99
N LYS A 282 68.53 -72.17 -39.15
CA LYS A 282 69.10 -72.82 -40.33
C LYS A 282 70.02 -71.82 -41.04
N PRO A 283 71.28 -72.16 -41.37
CA PRO A 283 72.10 -71.33 -42.24
C PRO A 283 71.39 -71.14 -43.58
N TYR A 284 71.24 -69.89 -44.02
CA TYR A 284 70.69 -69.59 -45.33
C TYR A 284 71.72 -69.94 -46.41
N ASP A 285 71.48 -71.05 -47.11
CA ASP A 285 72.28 -71.51 -48.24
C ASP A 285 71.64 -71.03 -49.56
N PRO A 286 72.22 -70.04 -50.27
CA PRO A 286 71.57 -69.40 -51.42
C PRO A 286 71.43 -70.32 -52.64
N VAL A 287 72.10 -71.48 -52.66
CA VAL A 287 72.21 -72.32 -53.88
C VAL A 287 71.05 -73.32 -54.00
N ARG A 288 70.25 -73.52 -52.96
CA ARG A 288 69.25 -74.61 -52.89
C ARG A 288 67.88 -74.31 -53.51
N PHE A 289 67.71 -73.15 -54.15
CA PHE A 289 66.49 -72.77 -54.89
C PHE A 289 66.80 -72.43 -56.36
N GLN A 290 67.32 -73.40 -57.11
CA GLN A 290 67.06 -73.45 -58.54
C GLN A 290 65.63 -73.95 -58.76
N PHE A 291 64.73 -73.02 -59.10
CA PHE A 291 63.35 -73.33 -59.46
C PHE A 291 63.31 -74.15 -60.76
N PRO A 292 62.49 -75.21 -60.85
CA PRO A 292 62.09 -75.78 -62.14
C PRO A 292 61.42 -74.70 -63.01
N GLN A 293 61.59 -74.77 -64.33
CA GLN A 293 61.18 -73.72 -65.27
C GLN A 293 59.67 -73.42 -65.31
N ASP A 294 58.83 -74.25 -64.70
CA ASP A 294 57.38 -74.05 -64.62
C ASP A 294 56.94 -73.14 -63.45
N GLY A 295 57.89 -72.63 -62.64
CA GLY A 295 57.61 -71.75 -61.50
C GLY A 295 57.24 -70.30 -61.87
N GLU A 296 57.52 -69.85 -63.09
CA GLU A 296 57.38 -68.42 -63.45
C GLU A 296 55.92 -67.93 -63.47
N GLU A 297 54.97 -68.76 -63.89
CA GLU A 297 53.55 -68.38 -63.93
C GLU A 297 52.98 -68.16 -62.52
N GLY A 298 53.28 -69.06 -61.57
CA GLY A 298 52.86 -68.93 -60.18
C GLY A 298 53.50 -67.72 -59.49
N ILE A 299 54.77 -67.44 -59.78
CA ILE A 299 55.47 -66.23 -59.30
C ILE A 299 54.86 -64.97 -59.94
N SER A 300 54.46 -65.01 -61.21
CA SER A 300 53.78 -63.91 -61.91
C SER A 300 52.40 -63.61 -61.31
N ALA A 301 51.59 -64.65 -61.07
CA ALA A 301 50.28 -64.52 -60.42
C ALA A 301 50.40 -63.95 -58.99
N LEU A 302 51.36 -64.43 -58.19
CA LEU A 302 51.66 -63.87 -56.87
C LEU A 302 52.12 -62.41 -56.96
N ARG A 303 52.94 -62.03 -57.95
CA ARG A 303 53.33 -60.63 -58.18
C ARG A 303 52.12 -59.76 -58.54
N GLN A 304 51.23 -60.24 -59.40
CA GLN A 304 49.99 -59.53 -59.78
C GLN A 304 49.06 -59.36 -58.57
N GLN A 305 48.84 -60.41 -57.77
CA GLN A 305 48.04 -60.36 -56.55
C GLN A 305 48.64 -59.38 -55.52
N ASN A 306 49.95 -59.43 -55.29
CA ASN A 306 50.64 -58.44 -54.45
C ASN A 306 50.50 -57.01 -55.00
N GLN A 307 50.46 -56.83 -56.33
CA GLN A 307 50.25 -55.52 -56.94
C GLN A 307 48.80 -55.02 -56.77
N ILE A 308 47.81 -55.92 -56.74
CA ILE A 308 46.42 -55.58 -56.42
C ILE A 308 46.31 -55.19 -54.94
N LEU A 309 46.78 -56.04 -54.02
CA LEU A 309 46.78 -55.76 -52.58
C LEU A 309 47.50 -54.43 -52.23
N ARG A 310 48.57 -54.08 -52.95
CA ARG A 310 49.23 -52.76 -52.80
C ARG A 310 48.35 -51.59 -53.25
N ARG A 311 47.54 -51.74 -54.30
CA ARG A 311 46.56 -50.71 -54.71
C ARG A 311 45.44 -50.60 -53.68
N ASP A 312 44.92 -51.72 -53.21
CA ASP A 312 43.82 -51.77 -52.24
C ASP A 312 44.24 -51.15 -50.90
N LEU A 313 45.47 -51.44 -50.42
CA LEU A 313 46.05 -50.79 -49.24
C LEU A 313 46.17 -49.27 -49.43
N LEU A 314 46.66 -48.80 -50.58
CA LEU A 314 46.73 -47.36 -50.87
C LEU A 314 45.35 -46.69 -50.90
N GLN A 315 44.33 -47.37 -51.45
CA GLN A 315 42.95 -46.89 -51.44
C GLN A 315 42.38 -46.81 -50.02
N ILE A 316 42.54 -47.87 -49.21
CA ILE A 316 42.10 -47.90 -47.82
C ILE A 316 42.83 -46.83 -46.98
N GLU A 317 44.12 -46.61 -47.21
CA GLU A 317 44.87 -45.52 -46.58
C GLU A 317 44.33 -44.13 -46.98
N GLU A 318 44.00 -43.92 -48.25
CA GLU A 318 43.37 -42.67 -48.70
C GLU A 318 41.99 -42.46 -48.08
N GLU A 319 41.15 -43.49 -48.06
CA GLU A 319 39.83 -43.44 -47.42
C GLU A 319 39.95 -43.20 -45.92
N TYR A 320 40.89 -43.85 -45.25
CA TYR A 320 41.20 -43.60 -43.83
C TYR A 320 41.67 -42.16 -43.59
N ARG A 321 42.54 -41.60 -44.44
CA ARG A 321 42.95 -40.19 -44.38
C ARG A 321 41.73 -39.27 -44.56
N ARG A 322 40.88 -39.50 -45.57
CA ARG A 322 39.65 -38.72 -45.84
C ARG A 322 38.66 -38.80 -44.67
N LEU A 323 38.45 -39.97 -44.10
CA LEU A 323 37.58 -40.18 -42.93
C LEU A 323 38.15 -39.51 -41.68
N LYS A 324 39.47 -39.59 -41.46
CA LYS A 324 40.16 -38.89 -40.36
C LYS A 324 40.03 -37.38 -40.51
N THR A 325 40.25 -36.81 -41.70
CA THR A 325 40.06 -35.37 -41.93
C THR A 325 38.62 -34.94 -41.73
N LYS A 326 37.64 -35.73 -42.22
CA LYS A 326 36.22 -35.45 -42.01
C LYS A 326 35.87 -35.47 -40.51
N ARG A 327 36.28 -36.50 -39.77
CA ARG A 327 36.02 -36.59 -38.32
C ARG A 327 36.64 -35.44 -37.53
N MET A 328 37.82 -34.95 -37.93
CA MET A 328 38.42 -33.76 -37.33
C MET A 328 37.64 -32.49 -37.67
N GLN A 329 37.13 -32.35 -38.90
CA GLN A 329 36.27 -31.24 -39.31
C GLN A 329 34.93 -31.24 -38.56
N ASP A 330 34.28 -32.42 -38.45
CA ASP A 330 33.04 -32.61 -37.71
C ASP A 330 33.22 -32.28 -36.21
N LEU A 331 34.36 -32.67 -35.61
CA LEU A 331 34.70 -32.34 -34.22
C LEU A 331 34.93 -30.83 -34.03
N ASN A 332 35.70 -30.19 -34.92
CA ASN A 332 35.96 -28.75 -34.86
C ASN A 332 34.67 -27.93 -35.06
N LEU A 333 33.78 -28.38 -35.96
CA LEU A 333 32.47 -27.76 -36.16
C LEU A 333 31.60 -27.86 -34.91
N LEU A 334 31.57 -29.02 -34.26
CA LEU A 334 30.83 -29.21 -33.01
C LEU A 334 31.40 -28.36 -31.86
N GLN A 335 32.73 -28.25 -31.77
CA GLN A 335 33.40 -27.36 -30.81
C GLN A 335 33.02 -25.89 -31.05
N GLN A 336 33.10 -25.43 -32.31
CA GLN A 336 32.71 -24.06 -32.68
C GLN A 336 31.23 -23.79 -32.43
N GLN A 337 30.34 -24.74 -32.72
CA GLN A 337 28.91 -24.63 -32.41
C GLN A 337 28.68 -24.51 -30.89
N HIS A 338 29.34 -25.35 -30.10
CA HIS A 338 29.24 -25.28 -28.64
C HIS A 338 29.78 -23.96 -28.06
N GLU A 339 30.92 -23.46 -28.56
CA GLU A 339 31.47 -22.16 -28.18
C GLU A 339 30.46 -21.03 -28.47
N LEU A 340 29.85 -21.02 -29.67
CA LEU A 340 28.82 -20.04 -30.04
C LEU A 340 27.55 -20.16 -29.20
N GLU A 341 27.10 -21.37 -28.86
CA GLU A 341 25.95 -21.59 -27.96
C GLU A 341 26.24 -21.06 -26.54
N MET A 342 27.45 -21.31 -26.02
CA MET A 342 27.88 -20.81 -24.71
C MET A 342 27.97 -19.28 -24.69
N GLU A 343 28.53 -18.66 -25.75
CA GLU A 343 28.54 -17.20 -25.91
C GLU A 343 27.12 -16.62 -26.00
N GLN A 344 26.21 -17.26 -26.73
CA GLN A 344 24.80 -16.86 -26.82
C GLN A 344 24.10 -16.93 -25.46
N VAL A 345 24.21 -18.04 -24.72
CA VAL A 345 23.59 -18.20 -23.39
C VAL A 345 24.11 -17.14 -22.41
N VAL A 346 25.43 -16.87 -22.40
CA VAL A 346 26.01 -15.81 -21.57
C VAL A 346 25.50 -14.43 -21.99
N SER A 347 25.47 -14.13 -23.29
CA SER A 347 24.98 -12.86 -23.84
C SER A 347 23.50 -12.64 -23.52
N GLU A 348 22.65 -13.65 -23.68
CA GLU A 348 21.23 -13.59 -23.33
C GLU A 348 21.01 -13.41 -21.82
N HIS A 349 21.76 -14.13 -20.97
CA HIS A 349 21.68 -13.98 -19.52
C HIS A 349 22.11 -12.56 -19.11
N MET A 350 23.18 -12.04 -19.70
CA MET A 350 23.62 -10.65 -19.49
C MET A 350 22.55 -9.66 -19.97
N ALA A 351 22.00 -9.80 -21.17
CA ALA A 351 20.97 -8.90 -21.69
C ALA A 351 19.69 -8.90 -20.83
N ARG A 352 19.23 -10.07 -20.39
CA ARG A 352 18.03 -10.23 -19.55
C ARG A 352 18.22 -9.67 -18.13
N HIS A 353 19.40 -9.85 -17.53
CA HIS A 353 19.61 -9.53 -16.11
C HIS A 353 20.44 -8.28 -15.82
N SER A 354 21.37 -7.86 -16.69
CA SER A 354 22.22 -6.68 -16.44
C SER A 354 21.55 -5.33 -16.73
N GLY A 355 20.58 -5.28 -17.66
CA GLY A 355 19.83 -4.06 -17.95
C GLY A 355 18.66 -3.87 -17.00
N SER A 356 17.61 -4.67 -17.17
CA SER A 356 16.33 -4.52 -16.48
C SER A 356 16.46 -4.61 -14.96
N ARG A 357 16.99 -5.71 -14.42
CA ARG A 357 17.01 -5.93 -12.97
C ARG A 357 17.95 -4.98 -12.22
N ILE A 358 19.07 -4.59 -12.83
CA ILE A 358 19.97 -3.59 -12.24
C ILE A 358 19.30 -2.20 -12.25
N ALA A 359 18.63 -1.81 -13.34
CA ALA A 359 17.89 -0.55 -13.40
C ALA A 359 16.73 -0.49 -12.39
N GLU A 360 15.97 -1.58 -12.21
CA GLU A 360 14.94 -1.69 -11.17
C GLU A 360 15.52 -1.46 -9.77
N LEU A 361 16.59 -2.17 -9.42
CA LEU A 361 17.25 -2.06 -8.12
C LEU A 361 17.90 -0.69 -7.91
N GLN A 362 18.46 -0.08 -8.96
CA GLN A 362 18.97 1.29 -8.93
C GLN A 362 17.84 2.32 -8.71
N GLY A 363 16.68 2.11 -9.33
CA GLY A 363 15.48 2.92 -9.10
C GLY A 363 14.98 2.81 -7.66
N GLN A 364 14.89 1.60 -7.12
CA GLN A 364 14.53 1.35 -5.72
C GLN A 364 15.54 1.96 -4.73
N LEU A 365 16.84 1.85 -5.00
CA LEU A 365 17.88 2.51 -4.20
C LEU A 365 17.80 4.05 -4.33
N GLY A 366 17.43 4.57 -5.50
CA GLY A 366 17.22 6.00 -5.73
C GLY A 366 16.06 6.55 -4.89
N THR A 367 14.90 5.89 -4.92
CA THR A 367 13.74 6.30 -4.11
C THR A 367 14.02 6.15 -2.61
N GLN A 368 14.64 5.06 -2.17
CA GLN A 368 15.06 4.89 -0.77
C GLN A 368 16.04 5.98 -0.32
N ARG A 369 17.04 6.33 -1.13
CA ARG A 369 17.98 7.43 -0.83
C ARG A 369 17.26 8.77 -0.69
N MET A 370 16.29 9.05 -1.57
CA MET A 370 15.50 10.28 -1.51
C MET A 370 14.64 10.35 -0.23
N VAL A 371 13.96 9.25 0.14
CA VAL A 371 13.20 9.17 1.40
C VAL A 371 14.11 9.34 2.61
N ILE A 372 15.28 8.68 2.63
CA ILE A 372 16.26 8.83 3.71
C ILE A 372 16.78 10.28 3.81
N ALA A 373 16.99 10.96 2.68
CA ALA A 373 17.39 12.37 2.67
C ALA A 373 16.29 13.28 3.23
N GLN A 374 15.03 13.06 2.83
CA GLN A 374 13.88 13.82 3.35
C GLN A 374 13.68 13.59 4.86
N LEU A 375 13.77 12.34 5.34
CA LEU A 375 13.67 12.02 6.77
C LEU A 375 14.81 12.66 7.58
N LYS A 376 16.04 12.71 7.04
CA LYS A 376 17.16 13.42 7.66
C LYS A 376 16.93 14.92 7.77
N GLU A 377 16.37 15.54 6.74
CA GLU A 377 16.04 16.96 6.75
C GLU A 377 14.91 17.25 7.76
N GLN A 378 13.89 16.40 7.84
CA GLN A 378 12.84 16.49 8.86
C GLN A 378 13.40 16.36 10.29
N LEU A 379 14.34 15.44 10.53
CA LEU A 379 15.01 15.31 11.84
C LEU A 379 15.79 16.58 12.18
N LYS A 380 16.55 17.13 11.22
CA LYS A 380 17.30 18.38 11.40
C LYS A 380 16.38 19.56 11.76
N GLN A 381 15.24 19.71 11.07
CA GLN A 381 14.24 20.74 11.39
C GLN A 381 13.65 20.55 12.80
N LEU A 382 13.39 19.31 13.22
CA LEU A 382 12.92 19.01 14.58
C LEU A 382 13.96 19.34 15.66
N ASP A 383 15.25 19.13 15.38
CA ASP A 383 16.33 19.56 16.29
C ASP A 383 16.45 21.08 16.34
N GLU A 384 16.32 21.80 15.22
CA GLU A 384 16.29 23.27 15.17
C GLU A 384 15.11 23.85 16.01
N TYR A 385 13.90 23.31 15.85
CA TYR A 385 12.75 23.69 16.70
C TYR A 385 12.95 23.33 18.17
N ARG A 386 13.66 22.23 18.48
CA ARG A 386 13.97 21.83 19.85
C ARG A 386 14.95 22.82 20.50
N GLU A 387 15.94 23.31 19.76
CA GLU A 387 16.85 24.37 20.22
C GLU A 387 16.11 25.69 20.45
N GLU A 388 15.23 26.10 19.51
CA GLU A 388 14.37 27.28 19.68
C GLU A 388 13.50 27.18 20.95
N ILE A 389 12.87 26.03 21.18
CA ILE A 389 12.08 25.77 22.41
C ILE A 389 12.95 25.87 23.68
N VAL A 390 14.22 25.47 23.64
CA VAL A 390 15.13 25.66 24.79
C VAL A 390 15.42 27.14 25.03
N VAL A 391 15.70 27.92 23.98
CA VAL A 391 15.93 29.37 24.08
C VAL A 391 14.68 30.07 24.65
N LEU A 392 13.50 29.83 24.07
CA LEU A 392 12.23 30.41 24.53
C LEU A 392 11.90 30.01 25.98
N LYS A 393 12.22 28.79 26.41
CA LYS A 393 12.10 28.37 27.82
C LYS A 393 13.03 29.17 28.73
N THR A 394 14.27 29.45 28.32
CA THR A 394 15.18 30.27 29.12
C THR A 394 14.71 31.73 29.23
N GLU A 395 14.25 32.33 28.14
CA GLU A 395 13.67 33.68 28.14
C GLU A 395 12.43 33.76 29.02
N ARG A 396 11.47 32.83 28.86
CA ARG A 396 10.29 32.73 29.72
C ARG A 396 10.66 32.66 31.20
N ASN A 397 11.66 31.85 31.56
CA ASN A 397 12.12 31.71 32.95
C ASN A 397 12.80 32.98 33.48
N LEU A 398 13.41 33.81 32.62
CA LEU A 398 13.95 35.12 33.00
C LEU A 398 12.83 36.15 33.21
N LEU A 399 11.86 36.20 32.30
CA LEU A 399 10.67 37.05 32.43
C LEU A 399 9.83 36.69 33.66
N GLU A 400 9.66 35.40 33.94
CA GLU A 400 8.97 34.88 35.13
C GLU A 400 9.67 35.33 36.43
N LYS A 401 11.01 35.22 36.50
CA LYS A 401 11.80 35.75 37.63
C LYS A 401 11.62 37.27 37.79
N SER A 402 11.69 38.02 36.70
CA SER A 402 11.49 39.49 36.71
C SER A 402 10.08 39.88 37.19
N ALA A 403 9.05 39.17 36.73
CA ALA A 403 7.67 39.37 37.18
C ALA A 403 7.50 39.03 38.67
N ILE A 404 8.15 37.97 39.17
CA ILE A 404 8.18 37.64 40.60
C ILE A 404 8.87 38.74 41.41
N GLU A 405 10.00 39.28 40.94
CA GLU A 405 10.69 40.39 41.59
C GLU A 405 9.87 41.69 41.60
N LEU A 406 9.19 42.01 40.49
CA LEU A 406 8.32 43.18 40.40
C LEU A 406 7.10 43.03 41.31
N ASN A 407 6.50 41.84 41.38
CA ASN A 407 5.42 41.55 42.33
C ASN A 407 5.88 41.64 43.79
N LYS A 408 7.09 41.17 44.12
CA LYS A 408 7.67 41.38 45.46
C LYS A 408 7.79 42.88 45.78
N LYS A 409 8.31 43.69 44.85
CA LYS A 409 8.40 45.16 44.99
C LYS A 409 7.02 45.79 45.19
N LEU A 410 6.01 45.39 44.40
CA LEU A 410 4.61 45.83 44.56
C LEU A 410 4.03 45.45 45.93
N THR A 411 4.25 44.22 46.41
CA THR A 411 3.78 43.81 47.74
C THR A 411 4.49 44.58 48.86
N THR A 412 5.79 44.87 48.74
CA THR A 412 6.49 45.72 49.72
C THR A 412 5.96 47.15 49.71
N LEU A 413 5.68 47.73 48.53
CA LEU A 413 5.09 49.07 48.44
C LEU A 413 3.67 49.12 49.02
N ARG A 414 2.83 48.10 48.76
CA ARG A 414 1.50 47.96 49.41
C ARG A 414 1.61 47.82 50.93
N SER A 415 2.61 47.10 51.46
CA SER A 415 2.83 47.02 52.91
C SER A 415 3.33 48.32 53.55
N LEU A 416 3.79 49.27 52.74
CA LEU A 416 4.21 50.62 53.14
C LEU A 416 3.14 51.69 52.84
N GLN A 417 1.95 51.29 52.36
CA GLN A 417 0.85 52.18 52.00
C GLN A 417 0.28 52.87 53.25
N THR A 418 0.06 54.18 53.16
CA THR A 418 -0.44 54.98 54.31
C THR A 418 -1.89 54.64 54.64
N PRO A 419 -2.34 54.81 55.90
CA PRO A 419 -3.74 54.56 56.28
C PRO A 419 -4.73 55.45 55.51
N GLU A 420 -4.31 56.65 55.10
CA GLU A 420 -5.10 57.54 54.24
C GLU A 420 -5.30 56.94 52.83
N ALA A 421 -4.26 56.34 52.24
CA ALA A 421 -4.36 55.70 50.93
C ALA A 421 -5.29 54.47 50.94
N LEU A 422 -5.31 53.70 52.03
CA LEU A 422 -6.27 52.61 52.22
C LEU A 422 -7.72 53.12 52.37
N HIS A 423 -7.91 54.29 52.99
CA HIS A 423 -9.24 54.91 53.10
C HIS A 423 -9.76 55.39 51.74
N TYR A 424 -8.89 55.97 50.89
CA TYR A 424 -9.27 56.34 49.53
C TYR A 424 -9.63 55.13 48.66
N GLU A 425 -8.91 54.01 48.79
CA GLU A 425 -9.22 52.75 48.09
C GLU A 425 -10.60 52.22 48.49
N ALA A 426 -10.91 52.16 49.79
CA ALA A 426 -12.24 51.76 50.28
C ALA A 426 -13.37 52.72 49.86
N LEU A 427 -13.10 54.03 49.72
CA LEU A 427 -14.05 55.01 49.20
C LEU A 427 -14.29 54.79 47.69
N GLN A 428 -13.23 54.48 46.94
CA GLN A 428 -13.30 54.20 45.50
C GLN A 428 -14.13 52.94 45.21
N ASP A 429 -13.91 51.85 45.96
CA ASP A 429 -14.77 50.65 45.90
C ASP A 429 -16.24 50.99 46.17
N LYS A 430 -16.49 51.86 47.16
CA LYS A 430 -17.86 52.28 47.51
C LYS A 430 -18.52 53.09 46.41
N ILE A 431 -17.75 53.94 45.71
CA ILE A 431 -18.23 54.72 44.56
C ILE A 431 -18.54 53.77 43.39
N GLN A 432 -17.65 52.83 43.04
CA GLN A 432 -17.90 51.85 41.97
C GLN A 432 -19.14 50.99 42.24
N GLU A 433 -19.34 50.57 43.49
CA GLU A 433 -20.53 49.81 43.88
C GLU A 433 -21.81 50.66 43.74
N LEU A 434 -21.75 51.95 44.08
CA LEU A 434 -22.87 52.88 43.87
C LEU A 434 -23.13 53.10 42.38
N GLU A 435 -22.10 53.34 41.57
CA GLU A 435 -22.17 53.51 40.11
C GLU A 435 -22.84 52.29 39.46
N SER A 436 -22.39 51.08 39.79
CA SER A 436 -22.99 49.82 39.31
C SER A 436 -24.49 49.70 39.67
N ARG A 437 -24.85 50.07 40.91
CA ARG A 437 -26.27 50.10 41.35
C ARG A 437 -27.07 51.24 40.72
N HIS A 438 -26.44 52.34 40.33
CA HIS A 438 -27.05 53.45 39.60
C HIS A 438 -27.33 53.02 38.16
N GLU A 439 -26.34 52.46 37.47
CA GLU A 439 -26.46 51.93 36.10
C GLU A 439 -27.56 50.87 36.01
N PHE A 440 -27.59 49.87 36.92
CA PHE A 440 -28.65 48.85 36.92
C PHE A 440 -30.06 49.45 37.12
N ARG A 441 -30.20 50.46 38.00
CA ARG A 441 -31.46 51.18 38.18
C ARG A 441 -31.83 51.96 36.92
N GLU A 442 -30.87 52.59 36.27
CA GLU A 442 -31.09 53.33 35.03
C GLU A 442 -31.52 52.41 33.89
N GLN A 443 -30.81 51.30 33.66
CA GLN A 443 -31.20 50.27 32.69
C GLN A 443 -32.65 49.78 32.93
N LYS A 444 -33.03 49.55 34.19
CA LYS A 444 -34.40 49.17 34.56
C LYS A 444 -35.42 50.28 34.29
N LEU A 445 -35.09 51.55 34.56
CA LEU A 445 -35.95 52.69 34.23
C LEU A 445 -36.09 52.88 32.71
N GLN A 446 -34.99 52.78 31.96
CA GLN A 446 -34.98 52.83 30.50
C GLN A 446 -35.86 51.72 29.88
N ALA A 447 -35.84 50.50 30.44
CA ALA A 447 -36.72 49.42 30.03
C ALA A 447 -38.21 49.76 30.25
N VAL A 448 -38.58 50.25 31.44
CA VAL A 448 -39.96 50.69 31.74
C VAL A 448 -40.40 51.84 30.82
N VAL A 449 -39.53 52.81 30.53
CA VAL A 449 -39.82 53.91 29.59
C VAL A 449 -40.05 53.37 28.17
N LYS A 450 -39.21 52.44 27.69
CA LYS A 450 -39.40 51.78 26.38
C LYS A 450 -40.73 51.03 26.30
N ASP A 451 -41.09 50.28 27.34
CA ASP A 451 -42.38 49.57 27.43
C ASP A 451 -43.59 50.52 27.42
N LEU A 452 -43.50 51.65 28.14
CA LEU A 452 -44.56 52.67 28.16
C LEU A 452 -44.70 53.38 26.81
N LEU A 453 -43.58 53.73 26.16
CA LEU A 453 -43.58 54.31 24.82
C LEU A 453 -44.17 53.34 23.79
N ARG A 454 -43.84 52.05 23.88
CA ARG A 454 -44.42 50.99 23.04
C ARG A 454 -45.94 50.89 23.24
N ARG A 455 -46.42 50.78 24.49
CA ARG A 455 -47.87 50.72 24.79
C ARG A 455 -48.60 51.98 24.31
N ASN A 456 -48.00 53.16 24.46
CA ASN A 456 -48.57 54.42 23.96
C ASN A 456 -48.64 54.45 22.42
N ALA A 457 -47.66 53.87 21.71
CA ALA A 457 -47.69 53.75 20.26
C ALA A 457 -48.78 52.75 19.80
N GLU A 458 -48.88 51.59 20.46
CA GLU A 458 -49.94 50.59 20.23
C GLU A 458 -51.34 51.18 20.47
N GLN A 459 -51.53 51.96 21.55
CA GLN A 459 -52.80 52.66 21.81
C GLN A 459 -53.13 53.71 20.74
N ARG A 460 -52.15 54.49 20.25
CA ARG A 460 -52.36 55.46 19.17
C ARG A 460 -52.70 54.77 17.85
N ALA A 461 -52.06 53.63 17.54
CA ALA A 461 -52.39 52.82 16.38
C ALA A 461 -53.84 52.32 16.45
N HIS A 462 -54.27 51.75 17.58
CA HIS A 462 -55.66 51.30 17.75
C HIS A 462 -56.70 52.44 17.70
N LEU A 463 -56.37 53.64 18.17
CA LEU A 463 -57.26 54.80 18.00
C LEU A 463 -57.35 55.23 16.53
N ALA A 464 -56.23 55.27 15.80
CA ALA A 464 -56.21 55.58 14.38
C ALA A 464 -56.98 54.54 13.54
N GLU A 465 -56.81 53.24 13.82
CA GLU A 465 -57.59 52.15 13.20
C GLU A 465 -59.10 52.32 13.44
N ARG A 466 -59.48 52.74 14.65
CA ARG A 466 -60.89 52.96 15.04
C ARG A 466 -61.50 54.22 14.42
N GLU A 467 -60.71 55.26 14.18
CA GLU A 467 -61.16 56.45 13.44
C GLU A 467 -61.29 56.18 11.94
N GLN A 468 -60.41 55.34 11.38
CA GLN A 468 -60.43 54.96 9.97
C GLN A 468 -61.57 53.99 9.64
N ASN A 469 -61.85 53.01 10.51
CA ASN A 469 -62.92 52.02 10.31
C ASN A 469 -64.28 52.49 10.83
N GLY A 470 -65.11 53.03 9.92
CA GLY A 470 -66.57 52.88 10.00
C GLY A 470 -67.40 54.14 9.85
N ASN A 471 -66.98 55.28 10.41
CA ASN A 471 -67.84 56.48 10.43
C ASN A 471 -67.40 57.56 9.43
N SER A 472 -66.11 57.93 9.43
CA SER A 472 -65.58 59.00 8.58
C SER A 472 -65.71 58.69 7.08
N VAL A 473 -65.39 57.47 6.65
CA VAL A 473 -65.47 57.04 5.24
C VAL A 473 -66.92 57.06 4.74
N ASN A 474 -67.85 56.48 5.50
CA ASN A 474 -69.28 56.43 5.16
C ASN A 474 -69.94 57.81 5.16
N LEU A 475 -69.49 58.75 6.00
CA LEU A 475 -69.93 60.14 5.96
C LEU A 475 -69.36 60.88 4.73
N ARG A 476 -68.08 60.68 4.41
CA ARG A 476 -67.43 61.28 3.24
C ARG A 476 -68.09 60.83 1.94
N GLU A 477 -68.40 59.55 1.78
CA GLU A 477 -69.08 59.00 0.61
C GLU A 477 -70.45 59.66 0.39
N LYS A 478 -71.31 59.68 1.42
CA LYS A 478 -72.63 60.35 1.38
C LYS A 478 -72.55 61.85 1.08
N LEU A 479 -71.50 62.52 1.54
CA LEU A 479 -71.29 63.95 1.28
C LEU A 479 -70.87 64.20 -0.18
N MET A 480 -70.07 63.29 -0.77
CA MET A 480 -69.71 63.33 -2.18
C MET A 480 -70.93 63.09 -3.08
N ASP A 481 -71.82 62.17 -2.73
CA ASP A 481 -73.09 61.95 -3.45
C ASP A 481 -73.99 63.19 -3.41
N LYS A 482 -74.15 63.81 -2.22
CA LYS A 482 -74.93 65.04 -2.08
C LYS A 482 -74.34 66.24 -2.82
N ASN A 483 -73.01 66.36 -2.90
CA ASN A 483 -72.38 67.35 -3.77
C ASN A 483 -72.63 67.06 -5.27
N ARG A 484 -72.71 65.79 -5.66
CA ARG A 484 -73.07 65.39 -7.04
C ARG A 484 -74.49 65.82 -7.40
N GLU A 485 -75.44 65.62 -6.49
CA GLU A 485 -76.81 66.15 -6.62
C GLU A 485 -76.82 67.67 -6.75
N LEU A 486 -76.07 68.39 -5.89
CA LEU A 486 -75.98 69.85 -5.96
C LEU A 486 -75.43 70.37 -7.29
N CYS A 487 -74.42 69.70 -7.87
CA CYS A 487 -73.92 70.07 -9.21
C CYS A 487 -74.96 69.85 -10.32
N LEU A 488 -75.80 68.81 -10.21
CA LEU A 488 -76.91 68.60 -11.14
C LEU A 488 -77.97 69.70 -10.99
N TYR A 489 -78.36 70.04 -9.76
CA TYR A 489 -79.29 71.13 -9.50
C TYR A 489 -78.74 72.49 -9.94
N GLN A 490 -77.44 72.76 -9.79
CA GLN A 490 -76.80 73.97 -10.33
C GLN A 490 -76.90 74.01 -11.87
N ALA A 491 -76.56 72.91 -12.56
CA ALA A 491 -76.70 72.83 -14.01
C ALA A 491 -78.16 72.97 -14.50
N GLU A 492 -79.14 72.53 -13.71
CA GLU A 492 -80.56 72.75 -13.97
C GLU A 492 -80.97 74.22 -13.74
N MET A 493 -80.49 74.85 -12.66
CA MET A 493 -80.73 76.27 -12.41
C MET A 493 -80.06 77.16 -13.48
N ASP A 494 -78.85 76.84 -13.94
CA ASP A 494 -78.18 77.58 -15.01
C ASP A 494 -78.94 77.47 -16.34
N ARG A 495 -79.47 76.28 -16.69
CA ARG A 495 -80.39 76.11 -17.83
C ARG A 495 -81.63 77.00 -17.70
N ILE A 496 -82.22 77.09 -16.50
CA ILE A 496 -83.36 77.97 -16.23
C ILE A 496 -82.95 79.44 -16.36
N LEU A 497 -81.82 79.85 -15.80
CA LEU A 497 -81.32 81.23 -15.89
C LEU A 497 -80.97 81.63 -17.34
N ASP A 498 -80.43 80.74 -18.16
CA ASP A 498 -80.16 80.99 -19.58
C ASP A 498 -81.46 81.13 -20.40
N THR A 499 -82.48 80.31 -20.10
CA THR A 499 -83.83 80.52 -20.70
C THR A 499 -84.41 81.87 -20.27
N LEU A 500 -84.29 82.29 -19.01
CA LEU A 500 -84.76 83.61 -18.56
C LEU A 500 -83.95 84.77 -19.18
N ARG A 501 -82.62 84.64 -19.32
CA ARG A 501 -81.77 85.66 -19.98
C ARG A 501 -82.09 85.83 -21.46
N SER A 502 -82.40 84.74 -22.15
CA SER A 502 -82.81 84.82 -23.57
C SER A 502 -84.17 85.52 -23.74
N LEU A 503 -85.09 85.37 -22.77
CA LEU A 503 -86.35 86.13 -22.74
C LEU A 503 -86.15 87.63 -22.42
N TYR A 504 -85.24 87.97 -21.51
CA TYR A 504 -84.99 89.38 -21.14
C TYR A 504 -84.21 90.17 -22.20
N ARG A 505 -83.26 89.56 -22.93
CA ARG A 505 -82.51 90.25 -24.00
C ARG A 505 -83.39 90.77 -25.15
N CYS A 506 -84.59 90.24 -25.32
CA CYS A 506 -85.54 90.69 -26.35
C CYS A 506 -86.34 91.95 -25.95
N ARG A 507 -86.13 92.52 -24.76
CA ARG A 507 -86.95 93.60 -24.21
C ARG A 507 -86.11 94.69 -23.57
N GLU A 508 -85.62 95.63 -24.40
CA GLU A 508 -85.41 97.07 -24.16
C GLU A 508 -84.78 97.68 -25.43
N PRO A 509 -85.13 98.94 -25.79
CA PRO A 509 -84.07 99.95 -25.77
C PRO A 509 -84.51 101.36 -25.32
N ASN A 510 -83.56 102.01 -24.62
CA ASN A 510 -83.26 103.46 -24.62
C ASN A 510 -84.28 104.45 -24.04
N ASN A 511 -83.90 105.11 -22.93
CA ASN A 511 -83.37 106.50 -22.92
C ASN A 511 -82.70 106.76 -21.55
N PHE A 512 -81.43 107.18 -21.47
CA PHE A 512 -80.84 108.50 -21.78
C PHE A 512 -81.18 109.60 -20.78
N SER A 513 -80.12 110.33 -20.37
CA SER A 513 -80.18 111.52 -19.53
C SER A 513 -80.07 112.78 -20.40
N GLU A 514 -81.19 113.46 -20.61
CA GLU A 514 -81.41 114.93 -20.55
C GLU A 514 -82.88 115.24 -20.89
#